data_AF-J9DZF0-F1
#
_entry.id   AF-J9DZF0-F1
#
_cell.length_a   1.000
_cell.length_b   1.000
_cell.length_c   1.000
_cell.angle_alpha   90.00
_cell.angle_beta   90.00
_cell.angle_gamma   90.00
#
_symmetry.space_group_name_H-M   'P 1'
#
loop_
_entity.id
_entity.type
_entity.pdbx_description
1 polymer ?
#
loop_
_entity_poly.entity_id
_entity_poly.type
_entity_poly.pdbx_seq_one_letter_code
_entity_poly.pdbx_strand_id
1 'polypeptide(L)'
;CSTSCGPGYRRRRVRCLDRDGRRVSRDLCGQSPDRPKRRESCFLRNCLPGDCAELKAYYTQENSVDGNYTVLVAGFRITVYCHLMNETLPKTYINLNSETNFAEIYGKRLLYPFTCPHNGQRNDTCMCTDDGSASAGFSSFSKVRVDLHNMKINIHDHTFATTSHGVEVAFATAGDCYSAVDCPQGQFGIDLRGTGLRVMDDLRWVDQGHRTSSRIERSDVCLFSFEKYKIYKEYLKAFWNA
;
A
#
# COMPACT_ATOMS: atom_id res chain seq x y z
N CYS A 1 -28.10 9.67 -12.58
CA CYS A 1 -27.95 9.21 -13.97
C CYS A 1 -29.05 8.15 -14.20
N SER A 2 -28.99 7.27 -15.21
CA SER A 2 -29.86 6.06 -15.22
C SER A 2 -29.38 4.99 -14.24
N THR A 3 -28.12 5.12 -13.82
CA THR A 3 -27.43 4.33 -12.79
C THR A 3 -27.04 5.24 -11.61
N SER A 4 -26.65 4.63 -10.49
CA SER A 4 -26.03 5.28 -9.32
C SER A 4 -24.49 5.33 -9.41
N CYS A 5 -23.89 4.47 -10.23
CA CYS A 5 -22.46 4.39 -10.52
C CYS A 5 -22.23 4.00 -12.00
N GLY A 6 -20.99 4.06 -12.47
CA GLY A 6 -20.59 3.62 -13.80
C GLY A 6 -21.22 4.43 -14.95
N PRO A 7 -21.14 3.90 -16.17
CA PRO A 7 -21.76 4.52 -17.35
C PRO A 7 -23.28 4.33 -17.34
N GLY A 8 -24.00 5.39 -17.69
CA GLY A 8 -25.45 5.40 -17.87
C GLY A 8 -25.88 6.54 -18.78
N TYR A 9 -27.16 6.90 -18.72
CA TYR A 9 -27.74 7.99 -19.50
C TYR A 9 -28.68 8.89 -18.69
N ARG A 10 -28.68 10.20 -19.00
CA ARG A 10 -29.73 11.14 -18.56
C ARG A 10 -30.71 11.39 -19.69
N ARG A 11 -31.99 11.61 -19.35
CA ARG A 11 -33.08 11.86 -20.29
C ARG A 11 -33.70 13.23 -19.98
N ARG A 12 -33.80 14.12 -20.97
CA ARG A 12 -34.52 15.40 -20.85
C ARG A 12 -35.80 15.43 -21.70
N ARG A 13 -36.83 16.12 -21.22
CA ARG A 13 -38.04 16.41 -22.01
C ARG A 13 -37.74 17.57 -22.95
N VAL A 14 -37.80 17.33 -24.26
CA VAL A 14 -37.64 18.36 -25.31
C VAL A 14 -38.99 18.55 -26.02
N ARG A 15 -39.31 19.80 -26.35
CA ARG A 15 -40.54 20.22 -27.04
C ARG A 15 -40.14 20.83 -28.39
N CYS A 16 -40.96 20.64 -29.43
CA CYS A 16 -40.82 21.42 -30.66
C CYS A 16 -41.69 22.68 -30.51
N LEU A 17 -41.17 23.84 -30.89
CA LEU A 17 -41.87 25.12 -30.78
C LEU A 17 -41.84 25.83 -32.14
N ASP A 18 -42.88 26.61 -32.45
CA ASP A 18 -42.86 27.56 -33.57
C ASP A 18 -42.16 28.88 -33.20
N ARG A 19 -42.13 29.83 -34.14
CA ARG A 19 -41.53 31.17 -33.94
C ARG A 19 -42.23 31.99 -32.85
N ASP A 20 -43.48 31.67 -32.54
CA ASP A 20 -44.31 32.35 -31.54
C ASP A 20 -44.30 31.60 -30.19
N GLY A 21 -43.43 30.58 -30.05
CA GLY A 21 -43.26 29.78 -28.84
C GLY A 21 -44.36 28.73 -28.58
N ARG A 22 -45.32 28.52 -29.50
CA ARG A 22 -46.37 27.51 -29.34
C ARG A 22 -45.82 26.11 -29.61
N ARG A 23 -46.41 25.09 -28.96
CA ARG A 23 -45.99 23.69 -29.13
C ARG A 23 -46.58 23.12 -30.43
N VAL A 24 -45.72 22.67 -31.33
CA VAL A 24 -46.10 22.11 -32.64
C VAL A 24 -45.66 20.64 -32.79
N SER A 25 -46.02 20.00 -33.92
CA SER A 25 -45.67 18.60 -34.16
C SER A 25 -44.17 18.35 -34.10
N ARG A 26 -43.80 17.15 -33.66
CA ARG A 26 -42.44 16.78 -33.27
C ARG A 26 -41.49 16.56 -34.45
N ASP A 27 -42.08 16.43 -35.63
CA ASP A 27 -41.44 16.06 -36.90
C ASP A 27 -41.06 17.30 -37.71
N LEU A 28 -41.67 18.46 -37.43
CA LEU A 28 -41.24 19.78 -37.91
C LEU A 28 -39.84 20.12 -37.37
N CYS A 29 -39.56 19.80 -36.11
CA CYS A 29 -38.20 19.79 -35.55
C CYS A 29 -37.47 18.46 -35.81
N GLY A 30 -37.84 17.69 -36.84
CA GLY A 30 -37.36 16.34 -37.09
C GLY A 30 -35.89 16.30 -37.53
N GLN A 31 -35.57 17.13 -38.53
CA GLN A 31 -34.28 17.15 -39.25
C GLN A 31 -33.38 18.34 -38.86
N SER A 32 -33.83 19.27 -38.01
CA SER A 32 -33.01 20.41 -37.56
C SER A 32 -31.71 19.93 -36.89
N PRO A 33 -30.54 20.47 -37.26
CA PRO A 33 -29.26 20.08 -36.65
C PRO A 33 -29.17 20.51 -35.18
N ASP A 34 -29.82 21.62 -34.83
CA ASP A 34 -29.87 22.19 -33.47
C ASP A 34 -30.76 21.39 -32.51
N ARG A 35 -31.50 20.39 -33.01
CA ARG A 35 -32.47 19.56 -32.28
C ARG A 35 -31.83 18.96 -31.01
N PRO A 36 -32.20 19.43 -29.80
CA PRO A 36 -31.47 19.02 -28.59
C PRO A 36 -31.63 17.52 -28.32
N LYS A 37 -30.51 16.79 -28.23
CA LYS A 37 -30.47 15.34 -27.95
C LYS A 37 -31.30 15.02 -26.69
N ARG A 38 -32.28 14.09 -26.80
CA ARG A 38 -33.14 13.65 -25.67
C ARG A 38 -32.37 12.88 -24.61
N ARG A 39 -31.43 12.06 -25.06
CA ARG A 39 -30.59 11.16 -24.27
C ARG A 39 -29.15 11.63 -24.40
N GLU A 40 -28.47 11.64 -23.27
CA GLU A 40 -27.08 12.05 -23.13
C GLU A 40 -26.40 11.01 -22.23
N SER A 41 -25.15 10.66 -22.50
CA SER A 41 -24.36 9.81 -21.61
C SER A 41 -24.10 10.53 -20.28
N CYS A 42 -23.99 9.77 -19.20
CA CYS A 42 -23.43 10.26 -17.94
C CYS A 42 -22.61 9.16 -17.28
N PHE A 43 -21.59 9.58 -16.55
CA PHE A 43 -20.79 8.76 -15.65
C PHE A 43 -20.78 9.50 -14.31
N LEU A 44 -21.07 8.82 -13.20
CA LEU A 44 -21.18 9.46 -11.88
C LEU A 44 -19.93 9.25 -11.02
N ARG A 45 -19.54 7.99 -10.87
CA ARG A 45 -18.38 7.49 -10.12
C ARG A 45 -18.13 6.04 -10.54
N ASN A 46 -17.03 5.44 -10.11
CA ASN A 46 -16.85 3.99 -10.30
C ASN A 46 -17.88 3.16 -9.53
N CYS A 47 -18.13 1.92 -9.97
CA CYS A 47 -18.99 0.96 -9.26
C CYS A 47 -18.22 0.04 -8.30
N LEU A 48 -16.90 0.20 -8.21
CA LEU A 48 -16.05 -0.46 -7.23
C LEU A 48 -15.52 0.62 -6.27
N PRO A 49 -15.50 0.35 -4.95
CA PRO A 49 -14.97 1.27 -3.96
C PRO A 49 -13.43 1.35 -4.04
N GLY A 50 -12.84 2.45 -3.59
CA GLY A 50 -11.39 2.63 -3.52
C GLY A 50 -10.72 1.94 -2.32
N ASP A 51 -11.44 1.74 -1.23
CA ASP A 51 -10.95 1.15 0.02
C ASP A 51 -12.06 0.45 0.84
N CYS A 52 -11.73 -0.07 2.02
CA CYS A 52 -12.65 -0.77 2.91
C CYS A 52 -13.72 0.14 3.55
N ALA A 53 -13.46 1.44 3.69
CA ALA A 53 -14.43 2.39 4.24
C ALA A 53 -15.49 2.77 3.20
N GLU A 54 -15.09 3.02 1.95
CA GLU A 54 -16.06 3.18 0.84
C GLU A 54 -16.81 1.86 0.57
N LEU A 55 -16.15 0.70 0.69
CA LEU A 55 -16.79 -0.61 0.59
C LEU A 55 -17.91 -0.79 1.62
N LYS A 56 -17.65 -0.48 2.90
CA LYS A 56 -18.67 -0.53 3.95
C LYS A 56 -19.79 0.49 3.74
N ALA A 57 -19.46 1.70 3.27
CA ALA A 57 -20.46 2.72 2.93
C ALA A 57 -21.31 2.35 1.69
N TYR A 58 -20.80 1.49 0.81
CA TYR A 58 -21.49 1.01 -0.39
C TYR A 58 -22.46 -0.15 -0.09
N TYR A 59 -22.04 -1.12 0.73
CA TYR A 59 -22.86 -2.26 1.16
C TYR A 59 -23.61 -1.96 2.46
N THR A 60 -24.64 -1.11 2.39
CA THR A 60 -25.32 -0.52 3.55
C THR A 60 -25.99 -1.49 4.52
N GLN A 61 -26.25 -2.75 4.13
CA GLN A 61 -26.82 -3.78 5.01
C GLN A 61 -26.63 -5.19 4.44
N GLU A 62 -25.63 -5.91 4.96
CA GLU A 62 -25.62 -7.34 5.29
C GLU A 62 -24.16 -7.75 5.59
N ASN A 63 -23.91 -8.34 6.76
CA ASN A 63 -22.69 -9.05 7.16
C ASN A 63 -21.38 -8.55 6.49
N SER A 64 -21.00 -7.31 6.79
CA SER A 64 -19.64 -6.80 6.54
C SER A 64 -18.66 -7.51 7.49
N VAL A 65 -18.12 -8.64 7.03
CA VAL A 65 -17.15 -9.48 7.76
C VAL A 65 -15.72 -9.12 7.31
N ASP A 66 -14.74 -9.36 8.17
CA ASP A 66 -13.33 -9.20 7.83
C ASP A 66 -12.90 -10.24 6.79
N GLY A 67 -12.19 -9.82 5.74
CA GLY A 67 -11.95 -10.68 4.59
C GLY A 67 -11.26 -9.99 3.42
N ASN A 68 -11.03 -10.75 2.35
CA ASN A 68 -10.42 -10.26 1.12
C ASN A 68 -11.47 -9.69 0.16
N TYR A 69 -11.27 -8.45 -0.28
CA TYR A 69 -12.16 -7.73 -1.19
C TYR A 69 -11.39 -7.10 -2.34
N THR A 70 -12.04 -6.94 -3.50
CA THR A 70 -11.47 -6.25 -4.66
C THR A 70 -11.88 -4.77 -4.63
N VAL A 71 -10.89 -3.88 -4.57
CA VAL A 71 -11.05 -2.43 -4.62
C VAL A 71 -10.43 -1.85 -5.89
N LEU A 72 -10.75 -0.60 -6.22
CA LEU A 72 -10.33 0.07 -7.46
C LEU A 72 -9.48 1.31 -7.15
N VAL A 73 -8.16 1.16 -7.31
CA VAL A 73 -7.16 2.19 -6.99
C VAL A 73 -6.51 2.67 -8.29
N ALA A 74 -6.54 3.98 -8.54
CA ALA A 74 -6.02 4.60 -9.79
C ALA A 74 -6.54 3.99 -11.11
N GLY A 75 -7.69 3.28 -11.08
CA GLY A 75 -8.25 2.55 -12.22
C GLY A 75 -7.89 1.07 -12.29
N PHE A 76 -6.96 0.60 -11.45
CA PHE A 76 -6.55 -0.80 -11.34
C PHE A 76 -7.33 -1.52 -10.24
N ARG A 77 -7.66 -2.79 -10.48
CA ARG A 77 -8.29 -3.66 -9.48
C ARG A 77 -7.22 -4.36 -8.66
N ILE A 78 -7.23 -4.16 -7.35
CA ILE A 78 -6.32 -4.84 -6.41
C ILE A 78 -7.13 -5.57 -5.33
N THR A 79 -6.55 -6.63 -4.77
CA THR A 79 -7.15 -7.39 -3.66
C THR A 79 -6.56 -6.93 -2.34
N VAL A 80 -7.43 -6.48 -1.45
CA VAL A 80 -7.07 -5.96 -0.11
C VAL A 80 -7.78 -6.78 0.96
N TYR A 81 -7.19 -6.86 2.14
CA TYR A 81 -7.87 -7.40 3.32
C TYR A 81 -8.51 -6.25 4.09
N CYS A 82 -9.81 -6.36 4.34
CA CYS A 82 -10.55 -5.45 5.20
C CYS A 82 -10.67 -6.04 6.60
N HIS A 83 -10.35 -5.23 7.60
CA HIS A 83 -10.36 -5.58 9.02
C HIS A 83 -11.24 -4.59 9.80
N LEU A 84 -11.90 -5.04 10.87
CA LEU A 84 -12.87 -4.26 11.64
C LEU A 84 -14.07 -3.80 10.79
N MET A 85 -14.52 -4.66 9.87
CA MET A 85 -15.67 -4.44 8.99
C MET A 85 -17.01 -4.40 9.73
N ASN A 86 -17.05 -4.85 10.99
CA ASN A 86 -18.13 -4.61 11.94
C ASN A 86 -18.09 -3.20 12.56
N GLU A 87 -16.92 -2.64 12.86
CA GLU A 87 -16.73 -1.32 13.49
C GLU A 87 -17.04 -0.12 12.58
N THR A 88 -17.12 1.08 13.15
CA THR A 88 -17.47 2.32 12.42
C THR A 88 -16.44 2.72 11.35
N LEU A 89 -15.15 2.37 11.54
CA LEU A 89 -14.04 2.74 10.67
C LEU A 89 -13.17 1.51 10.33
N PRO A 90 -13.54 0.71 9.31
CA PRO A 90 -12.74 -0.44 8.89
C PRO A 90 -11.37 -0.01 8.38
N LYS A 91 -10.38 -0.88 8.59
CA LYS A 91 -8.99 -0.67 8.19
C LYS A 91 -8.65 -1.51 6.95
N THR A 92 -7.97 -0.89 5.98
CA THR A 92 -7.49 -1.56 4.76
C THR A 92 -6.07 -2.08 4.94
N TYR A 93 -5.81 -3.31 4.52
CA TYR A 93 -4.51 -3.96 4.57
C TYR A 93 -4.14 -4.59 3.21
N ILE A 94 -2.85 -4.66 2.90
CA ILE A 94 -2.29 -5.47 1.81
C ILE A 94 -1.87 -6.83 2.36
N ASN A 95 -2.25 -7.92 1.68
CA ASN A 95 -1.79 -9.28 2.02
C ASN A 95 -0.36 -9.49 1.52
N LEU A 96 0.48 -10.14 2.32
CA LEU A 96 1.91 -10.37 2.05
C LEU A 96 2.30 -11.82 2.37
N ASN A 97 3.42 -12.30 1.82
CA ASN A 97 4.08 -13.48 2.37
C ASN A 97 5.01 -13.05 3.53
N SER A 98 4.74 -13.56 4.73
CA SER A 98 5.55 -13.33 5.94
C SER A 98 6.98 -13.88 5.87
N GLU A 99 7.27 -14.81 4.95
CA GLU A 99 8.64 -15.31 4.73
C GLU A 99 9.52 -14.29 4.00
N THR A 100 8.94 -13.47 3.12
CA THR A 100 9.66 -12.46 2.32
C THR A 100 9.42 -11.02 2.79
N ASN A 101 8.45 -10.81 3.70
CA ASN A 101 8.12 -9.52 4.29
C ASN A 101 8.39 -9.55 5.81
N PHE A 102 9.53 -9.00 6.21
CA PHE A 102 10.02 -9.00 7.59
C PHE A 102 10.88 -7.77 7.90
N ALA A 103 11.10 -7.51 9.18
CA ALA A 103 11.88 -6.41 9.71
C ALA A 103 12.62 -6.87 10.97
N GLU A 104 13.90 -6.54 11.10
CA GLU A 104 14.78 -7.03 12.16
C GLU A 104 15.76 -5.95 12.61
N ILE A 105 15.81 -5.73 13.92
CA ILE A 105 16.91 -5.03 14.57
C ILE A 105 17.79 -6.08 15.26
N TYR A 106 19.00 -6.29 14.73
CA TYR A 106 19.92 -7.33 15.21
C TYR A 106 20.53 -6.92 16.55
N GLY A 107 20.42 -7.81 17.54
CA GLY A 107 20.73 -7.51 18.94
C GLY A 107 22.21 -7.62 19.34
N LYS A 108 23.05 -8.27 18.53
CA LYS A 108 24.46 -8.49 18.89
C LYS A 108 25.33 -7.27 18.64
N ARG A 109 26.39 -7.15 19.45
CA ARG A 109 27.43 -6.10 19.39
C ARG A 109 28.82 -6.72 19.46
N LEU A 110 29.75 -6.29 18.60
CA LEU A 110 31.12 -6.79 18.62
C LEU A 110 31.89 -6.27 19.86
N LEU A 111 32.68 -7.16 20.48
CA LEU A 111 33.66 -6.77 21.51
C LEU A 111 34.77 -5.87 20.95
N TYR A 112 35.02 -5.95 19.64
CA TYR A 112 35.96 -5.12 18.90
C TYR A 112 35.20 -4.23 17.89
N PRO A 113 34.64 -3.09 18.32
CA PRO A 113 33.65 -2.32 17.54
C PRO A 113 34.21 -1.64 16.28
N PHE A 114 35.52 -1.67 16.05
CA PHE A 114 36.16 -1.14 14.82
C PHE A 114 36.47 -2.24 13.79
N THR A 115 35.85 -3.42 13.91
CA THR A 115 36.08 -4.57 13.02
C THR A 115 34.81 -4.96 12.25
N CYS A 116 35.00 -5.69 11.15
CA CYS A 116 33.92 -6.33 10.41
C CYS A 116 34.32 -7.78 10.09
N PRO A 117 34.03 -8.74 10.99
CA PRO A 117 34.32 -10.16 10.77
C PRO A 117 33.62 -10.71 9.52
N HIS A 118 34.17 -11.77 8.93
CA HIS A 118 33.59 -12.51 7.80
C HIS A 118 33.19 -11.63 6.60
N ASN A 119 33.90 -10.51 6.37
CA ASN A 119 33.58 -9.51 5.33
C ASN A 119 32.13 -8.97 5.41
N GLY A 120 31.54 -8.95 6.60
CA GLY A 120 30.16 -8.52 6.85
C GLY A 120 29.08 -9.59 6.66
N GLN A 121 29.44 -10.83 6.34
CA GLN A 121 28.50 -11.96 6.38
C GLN A 121 28.06 -12.22 7.83
N ARG A 122 26.76 -12.44 8.03
CA ARG A 122 26.20 -12.76 9.35
C ARG A 122 26.76 -14.08 9.87
N ASN A 123 27.28 -14.05 11.10
CA ASN A 123 27.72 -15.24 11.82
C ASN A 123 27.46 -15.07 13.33
N ASP A 124 26.54 -15.85 13.88
CA ASP A 124 26.17 -15.81 15.30
C ASP A 124 27.28 -16.27 16.26
N THR A 125 28.33 -16.93 15.75
CA THR A 125 29.53 -17.36 16.50
C THR A 125 30.59 -16.27 16.65
N CYS A 126 30.22 -15.00 16.43
CA CYS A 126 31.10 -13.84 16.61
C CYS A 126 31.64 -13.70 18.05
N MET A 127 32.76 -12.98 18.21
CA MET A 127 33.19 -12.46 19.52
C MET A 127 32.39 -11.19 19.85
N CYS A 128 31.17 -11.43 20.32
CA CYS A 128 30.10 -10.45 20.44
C CYS A 128 29.24 -10.72 21.70
N THR A 129 28.50 -9.69 22.11
CA THR A 129 27.57 -9.69 23.25
C THR A 129 26.15 -9.36 22.76
N ASP A 130 25.13 -9.91 23.41
CA ASP A 130 23.72 -9.67 23.05
C ASP A 130 23.16 -8.36 23.63
N ASP A 131 24.03 -7.35 23.83
CA ASP A 131 23.75 -6.08 24.50
C ASP A 131 23.75 -4.86 23.55
N GLY A 132 23.55 -5.10 22.24
CA GLY A 132 23.69 -4.08 21.20
C GLY A 132 22.59 -3.02 21.18
N SER A 133 21.31 -3.43 21.25
CA SER A 133 20.19 -2.48 21.32
C SER A 133 19.02 -3.01 22.14
N ALA A 134 18.46 -2.17 23.00
CA ALA A 134 17.17 -2.42 23.65
C ALA A 134 15.99 -2.41 22.67
N SER A 135 16.17 -1.91 21.44
CA SER A 135 15.19 -2.00 20.37
C SER A 135 15.39 -3.22 19.46
N ALA A 136 16.21 -4.21 19.86
CA ALA A 136 16.45 -5.41 19.07
C ALA A 136 15.23 -6.33 19.02
N GLY A 137 15.03 -7.02 17.89
CA GLY A 137 13.94 -7.96 17.66
C GLY A 137 13.72 -8.27 16.18
N PHE A 138 12.74 -9.13 15.90
CA PHE A 138 12.37 -9.55 14.55
C PHE A 138 10.85 -9.68 14.44
N SER A 139 10.25 -9.00 13.45
CA SER A 139 8.82 -9.10 13.12
C SER A 139 8.63 -9.49 11.65
N SER A 140 7.88 -10.56 11.39
CA SER A 140 7.38 -10.91 10.05
C SER A 140 5.95 -10.41 9.83
N PHE A 141 5.55 -10.17 8.58
CA PHE A 141 4.28 -9.50 8.26
C PHE A 141 3.43 -10.33 7.30
N SER A 142 2.29 -10.85 7.78
CA SER A 142 1.29 -11.49 6.92
C SER A 142 0.42 -10.46 6.18
N LYS A 143 0.28 -9.25 6.75
CA LYS A 143 -0.38 -8.10 6.12
C LYS A 143 0.23 -6.80 6.65
N VAL A 144 0.12 -5.71 5.89
CA VAL A 144 0.48 -4.34 6.32
C VAL A 144 -0.65 -3.36 6.07
N ARG A 145 -0.89 -2.43 7.01
CA ARG A 145 -1.97 -1.43 6.86
C ARG A 145 -1.62 -0.42 5.79
N VAL A 146 -2.61 -0.07 4.95
CA VAL A 146 -2.44 0.85 3.83
C VAL A 146 -3.53 1.92 3.81
N ASP A 147 -3.11 3.13 3.44
CA ASP A 147 -3.96 4.24 3.03
C ASP A 147 -3.86 4.34 1.49
N LEU A 148 -4.93 3.94 0.80
CA LEU A 148 -5.00 3.91 -0.67
C LEU A 148 -5.38 5.27 -1.27
N HIS A 149 -5.77 6.25 -0.46
CA HIS A 149 -6.03 7.61 -0.90
C HIS A 149 -4.72 8.40 -1.00
N ASN A 150 -3.88 8.31 0.03
CA ASN A 150 -2.54 8.91 0.07
C ASN A 150 -1.44 8.02 -0.52
N MET A 151 -1.77 6.79 -0.92
CA MET A 151 -0.84 5.74 -1.39
C MET A 151 0.32 5.51 -0.40
N LYS A 152 -0.01 5.25 0.87
CA LYS A 152 0.94 5.10 1.98
C LYS A 152 0.74 3.83 2.80
N ILE A 153 1.83 3.12 3.09
CA ILE A 153 1.84 2.03 4.08
C ILE A 153 2.10 2.61 5.48
N ASN A 154 1.32 2.19 6.48
CA ASN A 154 1.56 2.52 7.89
C ASN A 154 2.48 1.46 8.52
N ILE A 155 3.78 1.75 8.59
CA ILE A 155 4.80 0.77 9.00
C ILE A 155 4.73 0.34 10.48
N HIS A 156 4.05 1.11 11.32
CA HIS A 156 3.87 0.84 12.75
C HIS A 156 2.54 0.12 13.07
N ASP A 157 1.88 -0.47 12.07
CA ASP A 157 0.66 -1.26 12.28
C ASP A 157 1.00 -2.75 12.42
N HIS A 158 1.17 -3.18 13.68
CA HIS A 158 1.58 -4.55 14.01
C HIS A 158 0.41 -5.55 14.07
N THR A 159 -0.81 -5.15 13.73
CA THR A 159 -2.04 -5.99 13.86
C THR A 159 -1.98 -7.34 13.13
N PHE A 160 -1.16 -7.46 12.09
CA PHE A 160 -0.92 -8.71 11.35
C PHE A 160 0.57 -9.08 11.24
N ALA A 161 1.38 -8.55 12.17
CA ALA A 161 2.77 -8.92 12.37
C ALA A 161 2.90 -10.15 13.29
N THR A 162 4.04 -10.80 13.26
CA THR A 162 4.42 -11.86 14.21
C THR A 162 5.86 -11.65 14.63
N THR A 163 6.06 -11.29 15.90
CA THR A 163 7.40 -11.04 16.46
C THR A 163 7.98 -12.34 17.00
N SER A 164 9.11 -12.79 16.45
CA SER A 164 9.72 -14.08 16.82
C SER A 164 10.66 -13.98 18.03
N HIS A 165 11.30 -12.82 18.21
CA HIS A 165 12.13 -12.50 19.36
C HIS A 165 12.27 -10.98 19.50
N GLY A 166 12.65 -10.51 20.70
CA GLY A 166 12.86 -9.09 21.00
C GLY A 166 11.58 -8.25 20.96
N VAL A 167 11.72 -6.97 20.59
CA VAL A 167 10.59 -6.04 20.45
C VAL A 167 9.98 -6.06 19.05
N GLU A 168 8.79 -5.47 18.89
CA GLU A 168 8.18 -5.27 17.58
C GLU A 168 9.00 -4.29 16.72
N VAL A 169 9.43 -4.74 15.54
CA VAL A 169 10.19 -3.92 14.58
C VAL A 169 9.28 -3.50 13.43
N ALA A 170 9.27 -2.21 13.10
CA ALA A 170 8.35 -1.64 12.12
C ALA A 170 8.60 -2.18 10.70
N PHE A 171 7.55 -2.34 9.90
CA PHE A 171 7.69 -2.83 8.53
C PHE A 171 8.65 -1.94 7.70
N ALA A 172 9.41 -2.55 6.78
CA ALA A 172 10.37 -1.84 5.92
C ALA A 172 11.51 -1.09 6.65
N THR A 173 11.80 -1.43 7.92
CA THR A 173 12.91 -0.86 8.70
C THR A 173 13.76 -1.95 9.38
N ALA A 174 14.95 -1.60 9.87
CA ALA A 174 15.92 -2.59 10.33
C ALA A 174 17.08 -2.03 11.19
N GLY A 175 18.03 -2.92 11.47
CA GLY A 175 19.47 -2.63 11.59
C GLY A 175 20.03 -2.90 12.97
N ASP A 176 21.13 -2.26 13.35
CA ASP A 176 21.92 -2.79 14.46
C ASP A 176 22.78 -1.74 15.16
N CYS A 177 23.46 -2.21 16.20
CA CYS A 177 24.60 -1.58 16.87
C CYS A 177 25.83 -2.52 16.82
N TYR A 178 25.98 -3.30 15.73
CA TYR A 178 26.91 -4.42 15.69
C TYR A 178 28.37 -3.95 15.64
N SER A 179 28.63 -2.93 14.83
CA SER A 179 29.95 -2.34 14.59
C SER A 179 29.86 -0.82 14.45
N ALA A 180 31.01 -0.15 14.56
CA ALA A 180 31.18 1.30 14.39
C ALA A 180 31.90 1.65 13.06
N VAL A 181 31.97 0.69 12.13
CA VAL A 181 32.41 0.83 10.73
C VAL A 181 31.32 0.28 9.79
N ASP A 182 31.48 0.40 8.46
CA ASP A 182 30.52 -0.13 7.46
C ASP A 182 30.44 -1.66 7.49
N CYS A 183 29.55 -2.17 8.35
CA CYS A 183 29.31 -3.58 8.63
C CYS A 183 27.88 -3.83 9.15
N PRO A 184 26.82 -3.35 8.46
CA PRO A 184 25.45 -3.45 8.95
C PRO A 184 24.97 -4.91 8.96
N GLN A 185 24.09 -5.27 9.89
CA GLN A 185 23.64 -6.66 10.13
C GLN A 185 22.12 -6.83 10.27
N GLY A 186 21.37 -5.85 10.79
CA GLY A 186 19.92 -6.03 11.01
C GLY A 186 19.10 -5.87 9.73
N GLN A 187 18.13 -6.76 9.52
CA GLN A 187 17.52 -7.05 8.22
C GLN A 187 16.15 -6.40 7.95
N PHE A 188 15.77 -6.26 6.67
CA PHE A 188 14.35 -6.23 6.30
C PHE A 188 14.13 -6.82 4.90
N GLY A 189 12.89 -7.22 4.63
CA GLY A 189 12.41 -7.67 3.32
C GLY A 189 11.09 -6.99 2.97
N ILE A 190 10.94 -6.59 1.70
CA ILE A 190 9.69 -6.08 1.13
C ILE A 190 9.42 -6.84 -0.16
N ASP A 191 8.30 -7.54 -0.22
CA ASP A 191 7.85 -8.27 -1.39
C ASP A 191 6.35 -8.02 -1.60
N LEU A 192 6.06 -7.06 -2.49
CA LEU A 192 4.71 -6.67 -2.89
C LEU A 192 4.25 -7.40 -4.16
N ARG A 193 4.98 -8.41 -4.65
CA ARG A 193 4.63 -9.11 -5.90
C ARG A 193 3.26 -9.79 -5.76
N GLY A 194 2.46 -9.74 -6.81
CA GLY A 194 1.08 -10.24 -6.81
C GLY A 194 0.04 -9.32 -6.14
N THR A 195 0.44 -8.28 -5.40
CA THR A 195 -0.50 -7.35 -4.74
C THR A 195 -1.11 -6.31 -5.69
N GLY A 196 -0.48 -6.09 -6.85
CA GLY A 196 -0.79 -4.99 -7.77
C GLY A 196 -0.14 -3.65 -7.39
N LEU A 197 0.64 -3.60 -6.30
CA LEU A 197 1.41 -2.44 -5.86
C LEU A 197 2.91 -2.68 -6.01
N ARG A 198 3.68 -1.58 -6.12
CA ARG A 198 5.15 -1.58 -6.11
C ARG A 198 5.69 -0.44 -5.26
N VAL A 199 6.94 -0.58 -4.81
CA VAL A 199 7.67 0.52 -4.17
C VAL A 199 8.01 1.58 -5.23
N MET A 200 7.92 2.86 -4.87
CA MET A 200 8.24 3.99 -5.76
C MET A 200 9.73 4.03 -6.11
N ASP A 201 10.06 4.40 -7.34
CA ASP A 201 11.43 4.35 -7.88
C ASP A 201 12.39 5.31 -7.18
N ASP A 202 11.94 6.54 -6.89
CA ASP A 202 12.76 7.56 -6.22
C ASP A 202 12.78 7.46 -4.69
N LEU A 203 12.04 6.51 -4.09
CA LEU A 203 11.97 6.33 -2.65
C LEU A 203 13.34 5.93 -2.08
N ARG A 204 13.80 6.69 -1.08
CA ARG A 204 15.08 6.45 -0.38
C ARG A 204 14.83 6.16 1.09
N TRP A 205 15.53 5.17 1.60
CA TRP A 205 15.75 4.99 3.03
C TRP A 205 16.80 6.02 3.48
N VAL A 206 16.68 6.51 4.71
CA VAL A 206 17.47 7.64 5.22
C VAL A 206 18.16 7.24 6.52
N ASP A 207 19.48 7.39 6.58
CA ASP A 207 20.26 6.95 7.73
C ASP A 207 20.01 7.78 9.00
N GLN A 208 19.85 7.08 10.14
CA GLN A 208 19.58 7.66 11.46
C GLN A 208 20.41 6.94 12.53
N GLY A 209 21.19 7.71 13.31
CA GLY A 209 22.08 7.19 14.35
C GLY A 209 23.47 7.83 14.28
N HIS A 210 24.47 7.16 14.85
CA HIS A 210 25.89 7.53 14.77
C HIS A 210 26.66 6.46 13.98
N ARG A 211 27.51 6.88 13.02
CA ARG A 211 28.30 5.98 12.13
C ARG A 211 27.45 4.95 11.39
N THR A 212 26.30 5.40 10.93
CA THR A 212 25.34 4.63 10.13
C THR A 212 25.91 4.21 8.78
N SER A 213 25.53 3.01 8.34
CA SER A 213 25.79 2.49 7.00
C SER A 213 24.58 1.71 6.51
N SER A 214 24.23 1.89 5.24
CA SER A 214 23.11 1.21 4.59
C SER A 214 23.45 0.86 3.13
N ARG A 215 22.85 -0.22 2.64
CA ARG A 215 23.02 -0.82 1.32
C ARG A 215 21.66 -1.38 0.88
N ILE A 216 20.91 -0.62 0.08
CA ILE A 216 19.56 -1.02 -0.37
C ILE A 216 19.66 -1.73 -1.72
N GLU A 217 19.31 -3.01 -1.75
CA GLU A 217 19.24 -3.79 -2.98
C GLU A 217 17.79 -3.85 -3.47
N ARG A 218 17.55 -3.49 -4.74
CA ARG A 218 16.26 -3.54 -5.42
C ARG A 218 16.34 -4.51 -6.59
N SER A 219 15.41 -5.45 -6.68
CA SER A 219 15.31 -6.39 -7.81
C SER A 219 13.97 -6.24 -8.52
N ASP A 220 13.98 -5.67 -9.71
CA ASP A 220 12.80 -5.51 -10.59
C ASP A 220 12.41 -6.83 -11.29
N VAL A 221 12.98 -7.97 -10.86
CA VAL A 221 12.88 -9.28 -11.49
C VAL A 221 12.09 -10.23 -10.59
N CYS A 222 11.03 -10.82 -11.15
CA CYS A 222 10.32 -11.92 -10.51
C CYS A 222 11.13 -13.24 -10.58
N LEU A 223 12.22 -13.35 -9.79
CA LEU A 223 12.76 -14.57 -9.16
C LEU A 223 14.13 -14.31 -8.46
N PHE A 224 14.39 -15.05 -7.37
CA PHE A 224 15.67 -15.22 -6.61
C PHE A 224 16.33 -14.04 -5.84
N SER A 225 16.09 -14.05 -4.52
CA SER A 225 17.08 -14.00 -3.39
C SER A 225 18.09 -12.86 -3.11
N PHE A 226 17.86 -12.26 -1.92
CA PHE A 226 18.80 -12.00 -0.78
C PHE A 226 19.54 -10.66 -0.53
N GLU A 227 19.27 -10.15 0.69
CA GLU A 227 20.07 -9.27 1.58
C GLU A 227 20.43 -7.84 1.12
N LYS A 228 19.95 -6.81 1.83
CA LYS A 228 20.73 -5.85 2.66
C LYS A 228 19.83 -4.70 3.17
N TYR A 229 20.40 -3.74 3.89
CA TYR A 229 19.77 -3.00 5.03
C TYR A 229 19.84 -1.48 4.79
N LYS A 230 19.10 -0.54 5.39
CA LYS A 230 18.33 -0.37 6.65
C LYS A 230 17.20 0.66 6.27
N ILE A 231 16.48 1.58 6.95
CA ILE A 231 16.33 2.25 8.26
C ILE A 231 14.89 2.85 8.35
N TYR A 232 14.50 3.34 9.53
CA TYR A 232 13.38 4.27 9.82
C TYR A 232 13.58 5.67 9.18
N LYS A 233 12.58 6.55 8.94
CA LYS A 233 11.09 6.47 8.90
C LYS A 233 10.48 7.83 8.46
N GLU A 234 9.86 7.92 7.28
CA GLU A 234 8.50 8.51 7.06
C GLU A 234 8.04 8.49 5.58
N TYR A 235 6.73 8.31 5.38
CA TYR A 235 6.03 8.25 4.08
C TYR A 235 6.61 7.26 3.04
N LEU A 236 6.26 5.98 3.20
CA LEU A 236 6.27 4.99 2.12
C LEU A 236 5.25 5.40 1.04
N LYS A 237 5.60 6.35 0.16
CA LYS A 237 4.79 6.71 -1.01
C LYS A 237 4.89 5.58 -2.05
N ALA A 238 3.76 5.02 -2.46
CA ALA A 238 3.68 4.14 -3.62
C ALA A 238 3.26 4.96 -4.85
N PHE A 239 4.12 5.02 -5.87
CA PHE A 239 3.83 5.65 -7.15
C PHE A 239 4.01 4.66 -8.29
N TRP A 240 3.30 4.96 -9.36
CA TRP A 240 3.23 4.20 -10.58
C TRP A 240 4.00 4.93 -11.69
N ASN A 241 4.61 4.17 -12.60
CA ASN A 241 5.19 4.66 -13.85
C ASN A 241 5.38 3.46 -14.77
N ALA A 242 5.05 3.67 -16.05
CA ALA A 242 4.80 2.66 -17.10
C ALA A 242 3.52 1.82 -16.89
#